data_AF-A0A832CQX1-F1
#
_entry.id   AF-A0A832CQX1-F1
#
_cell.length_a   1.000
_cell.length_b   1.000
_cell.length_c   1.000
_cell.angle_alpha   90.00
_cell.angle_beta   90.00
_cell.angle_gamma   90.00
#
_symmetry.space_group_name_H-M   'P 1'
#
loop_
_entity.id
_entity.type
_entity.pdbx_description
1 polymer ?
#
loop_
_entity_poly.entity_id
_entity_poly.type
_entity_poly.pdbx_seq_one_letter_code
_entity_poly.pdbx_strand_id
1 'polypeptide(L)'
;MSCESLNQPSFEKTLSKGNNNEGNNNDREIPPSKYQRIKEDLDQQRKSLQPIIEEASRKRDQLLNGRGNFLMTKEDFIKYFFPKGCKIGADLKQQNICDCYVVAAIYAMSLSPHFEMICRSSMKRMSDGSWQVRIPLLSENGQMITITKEEISPQWNKKFLRRGNNNSKPDLRLRLKPLKGKEGLRVLEAAFIKAKFGILDRLAAEGGSGDEVLLRLGGKIFKEYYLSSVNYNYKKERLGLNSLPEEGLAYLDHYLENFDPEVDMATASTRKKVTLKFLAPYHVYSISNVDREKGVVTLANPWNTSKPIKLTFDQFKENFFCLGAIRIDSLKLLQSMNKIEKS
;
A
#
# COMPACT_ATOMS: atom_id res chain seq x y z
N MET A 1 -2.32 23.22 1.08
CA MET A 1 -2.02 22.20 2.09
C MET A 1 -0.58 21.79 1.87
N SER A 2 0.32 22.35 2.66
CA SER A 2 1.74 21.99 2.69
C SER A 2 1.84 20.63 3.37
N CYS A 3 2.45 19.66 2.69
CA CYS A 3 2.87 18.42 3.34
C CYS A 3 4.00 18.76 4.31
N GLU A 4 3.74 18.61 5.60
CA GLU A 4 4.77 18.67 6.63
C GLU A 4 5.76 17.52 6.43
N SER A 5 7.04 17.85 6.59
CA SER A 5 8.19 16.97 6.39
C SER A 5 8.18 15.81 7.37
N LEU A 6 8.01 14.59 6.84
CA LEU A 6 8.27 13.35 7.57
C LEU A 6 9.79 13.13 7.66
N ASN A 7 10.30 12.99 8.88
CA ASN A 7 11.69 12.65 9.16
C ASN A 7 12.02 11.26 8.61
N GLN A 8 13.03 11.19 7.73
CA GLN A 8 13.60 9.93 7.28
C GLN A 8 14.47 9.29 8.38
N PRO A 9 14.58 7.95 8.43
CA PRO A 9 15.59 7.28 9.24
C PRO A 9 17.00 7.59 8.70
N SER A 10 17.83 8.21 9.53
CA SER A 10 19.26 8.43 9.27
C SER A 10 20.01 7.10 9.36
N PHE A 11 20.55 6.62 8.24
CA PHE A 11 21.52 5.51 8.22
C PHE A 11 22.93 6.10 8.20
N GLU A 12 23.57 6.17 9.37
CA GLU A 12 25.03 6.38 9.48
C GLU A 12 25.74 5.05 9.18
N LYS A 13 26.57 5.02 8.13
CA LYS A 13 27.54 3.94 7.88
C LYS A 13 28.96 4.47 8.10
N THR A 14 29.63 3.88 9.08
CA THR A 14 31.07 4.03 9.33
C THR A 14 31.85 3.29 8.25
N LEU A 15 32.61 4.00 7.41
CA LEU A 15 33.55 3.42 6.45
C LEU A 15 34.97 3.53 7.01
N SER A 16 35.60 2.39 7.31
CA SER A 16 37.02 2.33 7.66
C SER A 16 37.86 2.44 6.38
N LYS A 17 38.89 3.30 6.43
CA LYS A 17 39.92 3.42 5.39
C LYS A 17 41.01 2.38 5.64
N GLY A 18 41.20 1.47 4.69
CA GLY A 18 42.38 0.61 4.62
C GLY A 18 43.19 0.97 3.37
N ASN A 19 44.46 1.31 3.58
CA ASN A 19 45.44 1.64 2.55
C ASN A 19 46.46 0.49 2.46
N ASN A 20 46.77 -0.01 1.26
CA ASN A 20 48.11 -0.04 0.67
C ASN A 20 48.26 -1.04 -0.51
N ASN A 21 49.06 -0.57 -1.48
CA ASN A 21 49.74 -1.18 -2.63
C ASN A 21 50.28 -2.62 -2.41
N GLU A 22 50.59 -3.47 -3.41
CA GLU A 22 51.31 -3.21 -4.67
C GLU A 22 51.25 -4.43 -5.62
N GLY A 23 51.26 -4.18 -6.95
CA GLY A 23 51.88 -5.00 -8.00
C GLY A 23 51.41 -6.44 -8.27
N ASN A 24 50.57 -6.63 -9.30
CA ASN A 24 50.74 -7.73 -10.27
C ASN A 24 49.83 -7.60 -11.49
N ASN A 25 50.33 -8.05 -12.65
CA ASN A 25 49.63 -8.20 -13.92
C ASN A 25 48.35 -9.02 -13.74
N ASN A 26 47.20 -8.38 -13.67
CA ASN A 26 45.94 -9.06 -13.41
C ASN A 26 44.83 -8.33 -14.16
N ASP A 27 43.91 -9.10 -14.73
CA ASP A 27 42.59 -8.63 -15.15
C ASP A 27 42.03 -7.74 -14.04
N ARG A 28 42.17 -6.42 -14.20
CA ARG A 28 41.68 -5.47 -13.21
C ARG A 28 40.18 -5.49 -13.34
N GLU A 29 39.55 -6.37 -12.56
CA GLU A 29 38.10 -6.38 -12.36
C GLU A 29 37.69 -4.94 -12.07
N ILE A 30 36.95 -4.36 -13.01
CA ILE A 30 36.42 -3.01 -12.85
C ILE A 30 35.52 -3.10 -11.63
N PRO A 31 35.79 -2.33 -10.56
CA PRO A 31 35.02 -2.43 -9.34
C PRO A 31 33.55 -2.16 -9.64
N PRO A 32 32.60 -2.91 -9.04
CA PRO A 32 31.19 -2.78 -9.34
C PRO A 32 30.72 -1.35 -9.06
N SER A 33 29.81 -0.86 -9.91
CA SER A 33 29.23 0.48 -9.79
C SER A 33 28.48 0.62 -8.46
N LYS A 34 28.24 1.87 -8.02
CA LYS A 34 27.45 2.13 -6.80
C LYS A 34 26.07 1.47 -6.91
N TYR A 35 25.43 1.60 -8.07
CA TYR A 35 24.17 0.92 -8.41
C TYR A 35 24.24 -0.60 -8.18
N GLN A 36 25.26 -1.27 -8.72
CA GLN A 36 25.41 -2.73 -8.59
C GLN A 36 25.56 -3.17 -7.13
N ARG A 37 26.43 -2.49 -6.36
CA ARG A 37 26.64 -2.81 -4.94
C ARG A 37 25.37 -2.68 -4.12
N ILE A 38 24.55 -1.65 -4.37
CA ILE A 38 23.27 -1.47 -3.68
C ILE A 38 22.33 -2.64 -3.98
N LYS A 39 22.23 -3.06 -5.23
CA LYS A 39 21.38 -4.22 -5.61
C LYS A 39 21.87 -5.51 -4.97
N GLU A 40 23.19 -5.77 -4.97
CA GLU A 40 23.78 -6.94 -4.32
C GLU A 40 23.50 -6.98 -2.81
N ASP A 41 23.67 -5.84 -2.12
CA ASP A 41 23.34 -5.70 -0.69
C ASP A 41 21.85 -6.02 -0.43
N LEU A 42 20.95 -5.55 -1.28
CA LEU A 42 19.51 -5.77 -1.16
C LEU A 42 19.11 -7.21 -1.46
N ASP A 43 19.71 -7.83 -2.48
CA ASP A 43 19.51 -9.24 -2.80
C ASP A 43 19.96 -10.14 -1.64
N GLN A 44 21.08 -9.80 -0.99
CA GLN A 44 21.58 -10.53 0.17
C GLN A 44 20.63 -10.38 1.38
N GLN A 45 20.10 -9.18 1.62
CA GLN A 45 19.08 -8.96 2.65
C GLN A 45 17.79 -9.75 2.35
N ARG A 46 17.37 -9.82 1.09
CA ARG A 46 16.20 -10.61 0.70
C ARG A 46 16.43 -12.10 0.94
N LYS A 47 17.58 -12.64 0.52
CA LYS A 47 17.94 -14.05 0.71
C LYS A 47 17.95 -14.45 2.18
N SER A 48 18.46 -13.60 3.06
CA SER A 48 18.48 -13.90 4.51
C SER A 48 17.10 -13.92 5.16
N LEU A 49 16.12 -13.22 4.59
CA LEU A 49 14.73 -13.20 5.08
C LEU A 49 13.87 -14.36 4.55
N GLN A 50 14.30 -15.03 3.47
CA GLN A 50 13.51 -16.05 2.78
C GLN A 50 12.99 -17.17 3.72
N PRO A 51 13.82 -17.76 4.63
CA PRO A 51 13.32 -18.80 5.53
C PRO A 51 12.20 -18.32 6.47
N ILE A 52 12.27 -17.06 6.90
CA ILE A 52 11.28 -16.46 7.80
C ILE A 52 9.96 -16.20 7.05
N ILE A 53 10.04 -15.81 5.78
CA ILE A 53 8.87 -15.63 4.91
C ILE A 53 8.16 -16.98 4.74
N GLU A 54 8.90 -18.04 4.39
CA GLU A 54 8.35 -19.38 4.22
C GLU A 54 7.70 -19.93 5.51
N GLU A 55 8.33 -19.67 6.66
CA GLU A 55 7.74 -20.01 7.96
C GLU A 55 6.42 -19.26 8.19
N ALA A 56 6.37 -17.96 7.89
CA ALA A 56 5.17 -17.15 8.01
C ALA A 56 4.04 -17.63 7.09
N SER A 57 4.35 -17.99 5.84
CA SER A 57 3.39 -18.57 4.89
C SER A 57 2.81 -19.89 5.42
N ARG A 58 3.67 -20.80 5.87
CA ARG A 58 3.24 -22.09 6.44
C ARG A 58 2.37 -21.90 7.69
N LYS A 59 2.75 -20.98 8.57
CA LYS A 59 1.99 -20.69 9.79
C LYS A 59 0.63 -20.05 9.48
N ARG A 60 0.56 -19.13 8.51
CA ARG A 60 -0.71 -18.58 7.99
C ARG A 60 -1.65 -19.71 7.59
N ASP A 61 -1.17 -20.63 6.75
CA ASP A 61 -2.00 -21.70 6.19
C ASP A 61 -2.48 -22.66 7.28
N GLN A 62 -1.63 -22.97 8.27
CA GLN A 62 -2.03 -23.75 9.45
C GLN A 62 -3.16 -23.08 10.24
N LEU A 63 -3.07 -21.76 10.48
CA LEU A 63 -4.11 -21.03 11.20
C LEU A 63 -5.42 -21.01 10.43
N LEU A 64 -5.38 -20.66 9.13
CA LEU A 64 -6.56 -20.58 8.28
C LEU A 64 -7.29 -21.93 8.11
N ASN A 65 -6.56 -23.05 8.16
CA ASN A 65 -7.09 -24.41 8.05
C ASN A 65 -7.64 -25.00 9.36
N GLY A 66 -7.82 -24.19 10.41
CA GLY A 66 -8.59 -24.59 11.60
C GLY A 66 -7.83 -24.55 12.92
N ARG A 67 -6.62 -23.98 12.96
CA ARG A 67 -5.87 -23.76 14.22
C ARG A 67 -5.96 -22.32 14.75
N GLY A 68 -6.51 -21.40 13.97
CA GLY A 68 -6.58 -19.99 14.35
C GLY A 68 -7.89 -19.64 15.05
N ASN A 69 -7.79 -18.93 16.17
CA ASN A 69 -8.93 -18.39 16.88
C ASN A 69 -9.27 -16.99 16.32
N PHE A 70 -10.10 -17.00 15.29
CA PHE A 70 -10.48 -15.81 14.55
C PHE A 70 -11.75 -15.17 15.10
N LEU A 71 -11.83 -13.84 15.07
CA LEU A 71 -13.04 -13.07 15.41
C LEU A 71 -14.15 -13.23 14.35
N MET A 72 -13.77 -13.58 13.12
CA MET A 72 -14.67 -13.82 12.00
C MET A 72 -14.48 -15.22 11.43
N THR A 73 -15.61 -15.88 11.17
CA THR A 73 -15.62 -17.17 10.49
C THR A 73 -15.19 -17.04 9.02
N LYS A 74 -14.82 -18.16 8.40
CA LYS A 74 -14.47 -18.18 6.98
C LYS A 74 -15.69 -17.83 6.12
N GLU A 75 -16.87 -18.30 6.52
CA GLU A 75 -18.14 -18.07 5.84
C GLU A 75 -18.49 -16.58 5.81
N ASP A 76 -18.32 -15.89 6.94
CA ASP A 76 -18.52 -14.44 7.02
C ASP A 76 -17.48 -13.70 6.18
N PHE A 77 -16.21 -14.12 6.22
CA PHE A 77 -15.18 -13.52 5.37
C PHE A 77 -15.54 -13.64 3.87
N ILE A 78 -15.93 -14.83 3.43
CA ILE A 78 -16.40 -15.05 2.05
C ILE A 78 -17.60 -14.15 1.73
N LYS A 79 -18.60 -14.13 2.60
CA LYS A 79 -19.82 -13.34 2.43
C LYS A 79 -19.53 -11.84 2.26
N TYR A 80 -18.62 -11.29 3.08
CA TYR A 80 -18.39 -9.85 3.19
C TYR A 80 -17.19 -9.31 2.41
N PHE A 81 -16.32 -10.16 1.85
CA PHE A 81 -15.16 -9.72 1.07
C PHE A 81 -15.14 -10.25 -0.36
N PHE A 82 -15.77 -11.40 -0.66
CA PHE A 82 -15.75 -11.97 -2.00
C PHE A 82 -16.98 -11.60 -2.83
N PRO A 83 -16.80 -10.96 -4.01
CA PRO A 83 -17.82 -10.99 -5.06
C PRO A 83 -18.05 -12.42 -5.55
N LYS A 84 -19.32 -12.76 -5.85
CA LYS A 84 -19.70 -14.13 -6.26
C LYS A 84 -18.82 -14.55 -7.46
N GLY A 85 -18.02 -15.60 -7.29
CA GLY A 85 -17.17 -16.18 -8.33
C GLY A 85 -15.95 -15.35 -8.76
N CYS A 86 -15.59 -14.30 -8.03
CA CYS A 86 -14.52 -13.37 -8.41
C CYS A 86 -13.46 -13.23 -7.31
N LYS A 87 -12.26 -12.76 -7.70
CA LYS A 87 -11.18 -12.39 -6.76
C LYS A 87 -11.61 -11.22 -5.87
N ILE A 88 -11.05 -11.16 -4.66
CA ILE A 88 -11.24 -10.00 -3.77
C ILE A 88 -10.81 -8.73 -4.49
N GLY A 89 -11.61 -7.68 -4.37
CA GLY A 89 -11.31 -6.39 -4.97
C GLY A 89 -11.63 -6.27 -6.46
N ALA A 90 -12.11 -7.32 -7.14
CA ALA A 90 -12.44 -7.25 -8.57
C ALA A 90 -13.56 -6.24 -8.91
N ASP A 91 -14.44 -5.94 -7.94
CA ASP A 91 -15.52 -4.95 -8.05
C ASP A 91 -15.21 -3.63 -7.31
N LEU A 92 -13.97 -3.50 -6.79
CA LEU A 92 -13.54 -2.37 -5.99
C LEU A 92 -13.38 -1.13 -6.88
N LYS A 93 -14.15 -0.08 -6.59
CA LYS A 93 -14.14 1.14 -7.40
C LYS A 93 -14.39 2.38 -6.56
N GLN A 94 -13.54 3.38 -6.73
CA GLN A 94 -13.75 4.74 -6.27
C GLN A 94 -15.06 5.30 -6.86
N GLN A 95 -15.84 5.95 -6.00
CA GLN A 95 -17.08 6.60 -6.38
C GLN A 95 -16.86 8.10 -6.56
N ASN A 96 -17.69 8.96 -5.97
CA ASN A 96 -17.67 10.40 -6.21
C ASN A 96 -16.86 11.19 -5.16
N ILE A 97 -15.92 10.53 -4.48
CA ILE A 97 -15.02 11.12 -3.49
C ILE A 97 -13.61 11.05 -4.06
N CYS A 98 -12.77 12.06 -3.84
CA CYS A 98 -11.39 12.09 -4.32
C CYS A 98 -10.42 11.31 -3.40
N ASP A 99 -10.77 10.07 -3.06
CA ASP A 99 -10.05 9.16 -2.16
C ASP A 99 -9.39 7.98 -2.90
N CYS A 100 -8.92 8.20 -4.13
CA CYS A 100 -8.30 7.17 -4.98
C CYS A 100 -7.20 6.36 -4.28
N TYR A 101 -6.45 7.01 -3.39
CA TYR A 101 -5.38 6.40 -2.59
C TYR A 101 -5.90 5.35 -1.59
N VAL A 102 -7.08 5.56 -0.99
CA VAL A 102 -7.72 4.58 -0.09
C VAL A 102 -8.11 3.33 -0.86
N VAL A 103 -8.75 3.52 -2.01
CA VAL A 103 -9.19 2.40 -2.87
C VAL A 103 -8.00 1.63 -3.41
N ALA A 104 -6.95 2.31 -3.85
CA ALA A 104 -5.71 1.68 -4.32
C ALA A 104 -5.00 0.90 -3.20
N ALA A 105 -4.90 1.46 -1.99
CA ALA A 105 -4.28 0.79 -0.85
C ALA A 105 -5.07 -0.45 -0.40
N ILE A 106 -6.39 -0.34 -0.26
CA ILE A 106 -7.23 -1.50 0.09
C ILE A 106 -7.15 -2.58 -0.99
N TYR A 107 -7.11 -2.20 -2.28
CA TYR A 107 -6.91 -3.14 -3.36
C TYR A 107 -5.55 -3.84 -3.24
N ALA A 108 -4.45 -3.10 -3.07
CA ALA A 108 -3.11 -3.66 -2.90
C ALA A 108 -3.06 -4.65 -1.71
N MET A 109 -3.65 -4.26 -0.57
CA MET A 109 -3.74 -5.10 0.60
C MET A 109 -4.53 -6.38 0.35
N SER A 110 -5.60 -6.32 -0.46
CA SER A 110 -6.44 -7.47 -0.80
C SER A 110 -5.79 -8.50 -1.72
N LEU A 111 -4.68 -8.15 -2.36
CA LEU A 111 -3.89 -9.07 -3.18
C LEU A 111 -2.93 -9.91 -2.35
N SER A 112 -2.61 -9.47 -1.13
CA SER A 112 -1.72 -10.24 -0.26
C SER A 112 -2.39 -11.53 0.19
N PRO A 113 -1.69 -12.67 0.12
CA PRO A 113 -2.16 -13.93 0.69
C PRO A 113 -2.46 -13.87 2.19
N HIS A 114 -1.93 -12.89 2.93
CA HIS A 114 -2.23 -12.68 4.34
C HIS A 114 -3.55 -11.96 4.61
N PHE A 115 -4.21 -11.40 3.58
CA PHE A 115 -5.37 -10.53 3.73
C PHE A 115 -6.53 -11.19 4.51
N GLU A 116 -6.84 -12.44 4.21
CA GLU A 116 -7.90 -13.19 4.91
C GLU A 116 -7.62 -13.26 6.42
N MET A 117 -6.42 -13.70 6.78
CA MET A 117 -6.02 -13.84 8.18
C MET A 117 -6.04 -12.47 8.90
N ILE A 118 -5.56 -11.41 8.24
CA ILE A 118 -5.57 -10.05 8.76
C ILE A 118 -7.00 -9.60 9.09
N CYS A 119 -7.93 -9.74 8.15
CA CYS A 119 -9.32 -9.35 8.33
C CYS A 119 -10.01 -10.19 9.41
N ARG A 120 -9.88 -11.53 9.33
CA ARG A 120 -10.58 -12.44 10.23
C ARG A 120 -10.14 -12.32 11.69
N SER A 121 -8.90 -11.90 11.93
CA SER A 121 -8.37 -11.69 13.28
C SER A 121 -8.71 -10.33 13.87
N SER A 122 -9.09 -9.36 13.04
CA SER A 122 -9.18 -7.94 13.45
C SER A 122 -10.59 -7.35 13.33
N MET A 123 -11.50 -8.07 12.68
CA MET A 123 -12.83 -7.57 12.34
C MET A 123 -13.90 -8.55 12.81
N LYS A 124 -15.00 -8.02 13.35
CA LYS A 124 -16.16 -8.79 13.76
C LYS A 124 -17.43 -8.05 13.38
N ARG A 125 -18.40 -8.76 12.81
CA ARG A 125 -19.75 -8.24 12.62
C ARG A 125 -20.58 -8.52 13.88
N MET A 126 -21.28 -7.50 14.35
CA MET A 126 -22.12 -7.56 15.55
C MET A 126 -23.57 -7.90 15.19
N SER A 127 -24.36 -8.31 16.19
CA SER A 127 -25.77 -8.71 16.00
C SER A 127 -26.69 -7.55 15.60
N ASP A 128 -26.40 -6.33 16.04
CA ASP A 128 -27.05 -5.10 15.56
C ASP A 128 -26.70 -4.76 14.10
N GLY A 129 -25.74 -5.50 13.53
CA GLY A 129 -25.21 -5.39 12.18
C GLY A 129 -24.19 -4.27 11.98
N SER A 130 -23.72 -3.63 13.05
CA SER A 130 -22.50 -2.85 13.08
C SER A 130 -21.27 -3.76 12.98
N TRP A 131 -20.09 -3.15 12.83
CA TRP A 131 -18.81 -3.82 12.78
C TRP A 131 -17.90 -3.31 13.88
N GLN A 132 -17.13 -4.20 14.49
CA GLN A 132 -15.97 -3.85 15.30
C GLN A 132 -14.71 -4.12 14.49
N VAL A 133 -13.85 -3.12 14.37
CA VAL A 133 -12.60 -3.18 13.62
C VAL A 133 -11.46 -2.73 14.52
N ARG A 134 -10.44 -3.57 14.69
CA ARG A 134 -9.24 -3.22 15.43
C ARG A 134 -8.23 -2.54 14.51
N ILE A 135 -7.80 -1.32 14.83
CA ILE A 135 -6.77 -0.58 14.09
C ILE A 135 -5.58 -0.26 15.01
N PRO A 136 -4.33 -0.62 14.64
CA PRO A 136 -3.96 -1.38 13.45
C PRO A 136 -4.49 -2.82 13.46
N LEU A 137 -4.77 -3.35 12.27
CA LEU A 137 -5.13 -4.74 12.03
C LEU A 137 -3.99 -5.64 12.52
N LEU A 138 -4.33 -6.80 13.09
CA LEU A 138 -3.42 -7.74 13.76
C LEU A 138 -2.70 -7.22 15.01
N SER A 139 -2.95 -5.98 15.43
CA SER A 139 -2.46 -5.48 16.72
C SER A 139 -3.24 -6.10 17.87
N GLU A 140 -2.62 -6.35 19.02
CA GLU A 140 -3.35 -6.71 20.24
C GLU A 140 -3.91 -5.45 20.91
N ASN A 141 -3.06 -4.42 20.99
CA ASN A 141 -3.36 -3.15 21.65
C ASN A 141 -3.90 -2.11 20.65
N GLY A 142 -4.45 -2.58 19.52
CA GLY A 142 -5.09 -1.71 18.55
C GLY A 142 -6.38 -1.13 19.10
N GLN A 143 -6.71 0.09 18.69
CA GLN A 143 -7.98 0.71 19.04
C GLN A 143 -9.13 -0.06 18.38
N MET A 144 -10.12 -0.43 19.18
CA MET A 144 -11.39 -0.96 18.67
C MET A 144 -12.26 0.21 18.18
N ILE A 145 -12.57 0.21 16.88
CA ILE A 145 -13.42 1.18 16.21
C ILE A 145 -14.74 0.49 15.82
N THR A 146 -15.86 1.05 16.23
CA THR A 146 -17.18 0.61 15.78
C THR A 146 -17.56 1.33 14.48
N ILE A 147 -18.03 0.58 13.47
CA ILE A 147 -18.55 1.09 12.20
C ILE A 147 -20.04 0.72 12.07
N THR A 148 -20.93 1.70 12.01
CA THR A 148 -22.37 1.44 11.89
C THR A 148 -22.79 1.18 10.43
N LYS A 149 -24.04 0.71 10.23
CA LYS A 149 -24.61 0.49 8.89
C LYS A 149 -24.74 1.80 8.10
N GLU A 150 -25.05 2.89 8.80
CA GLU A 150 -25.19 4.24 8.24
C GLU A 150 -23.82 4.77 7.79
N GLU A 151 -22.76 4.44 8.52
CA GLU A 151 -21.38 4.84 8.21
C GLU A 151 -20.86 4.23 6.90
N ILE A 152 -21.29 3.02 6.54
CA ILE A 152 -20.94 2.38 5.24
C ILE A 152 -21.94 2.69 4.12
N SER A 153 -22.86 3.63 4.35
CA SER A 153 -23.87 4.10 3.39
C SER A 153 -23.54 5.50 2.86
N PRO A 154 -24.19 5.98 1.77
CA PRO A 154 -23.96 7.33 1.27
C PRO A 154 -24.29 8.42 2.32
N GLN A 155 -23.35 9.32 2.57
CA GLN A 155 -23.48 10.39 3.57
C GLN A 155 -23.95 11.71 2.93
N TRP A 156 -24.63 12.55 3.69
CA TRP A 156 -24.96 13.90 3.25
C TRP A 156 -23.69 14.75 3.11
N ASN A 157 -23.57 15.50 2.01
CA ASN A 157 -22.46 16.40 1.82
C ASN A 157 -22.70 17.73 2.55
N LYS A 158 -22.01 17.95 3.67
CA LYS A 158 -22.06 19.22 4.43
C LYS A 158 -21.61 20.46 3.63
N LYS A 159 -20.93 20.27 2.49
CA LYS A 159 -20.49 21.34 1.57
C LYS A 159 -21.38 21.48 0.32
N PHE A 160 -22.48 20.75 0.20
CA PHE A 160 -23.38 20.83 -0.96
C PHE A 160 -23.83 22.28 -1.23
N LEU A 161 -23.62 22.75 -2.46
CA LEU A 161 -23.85 24.12 -2.94
C LEU A 161 -23.08 25.23 -2.21
N ARG A 162 -22.19 24.89 -1.27
CA ARG A 162 -21.34 25.87 -0.58
C ARG A 162 -20.12 26.17 -1.44
N ARG A 163 -19.80 27.45 -1.61
CA ARG A 163 -18.53 27.89 -2.22
C ARG A 163 -17.42 27.78 -1.18
N GLY A 164 -16.23 27.42 -1.64
CA GLY A 164 -15.02 27.49 -0.80
C GLY A 164 -14.53 28.93 -0.68
N ASN A 165 -13.65 29.17 0.29
CA ASN A 165 -13.13 30.51 0.63
C ASN A 165 -12.41 31.24 -0.52
N ASN A 166 -12.05 30.53 -1.61
CA ASN A 166 -11.26 31.08 -2.72
C ASN A 166 -12.05 31.18 -4.03
N ASN A 167 -13.36 31.49 -3.98
CA ASN A 167 -14.24 31.48 -5.16
C ASN A 167 -14.21 30.15 -5.95
N SER A 168 -13.88 29.05 -5.27
CA SER A 168 -13.91 27.73 -5.90
C SER A 168 -15.35 27.41 -6.33
N LYS A 169 -15.50 26.65 -7.41
CA LYS A 169 -16.81 26.13 -7.83
C LYS A 169 -17.51 25.44 -6.65
N PRO A 170 -18.83 25.64 -6.47
CA PRO A 170 -19.57 24.98 -5.40
C PRO A 170 -19.52 23.46 -5.58
N ASP A 171 -19.53 22.73 -4.47
CA ASP A 171 -19.63 21.27 -4.52
C ASP A 171 -21.06 20.85 -4.90
N LEU A 172 -21.21 20.20 -6.06
CA LEU A 172 -22.51 19.78 -6.60
C LEU A 172 -22.92 18.37 -6.16
N ARG A 173 -22.09 17.68 -5.36
CA ARG A 173 -22.38 16.32 -4.90
C ARG A 173 -23.35 16.38 -3.72
N LEU A 174 -24.60 15.96 -3.93
CA LEU A 174 -25.61 15.90 -2.85
C LEU A 174 -25.23 14.91 -1.74
N ARG A 175 -24.71 13.75 -2.15
CA ARG A 175 -24.30 12.65 -1.27
C ARG A 175 -22.88 12.21 -1.61
N LEU A 176 -22.11 11.89 -0.59
CA LEU A 176 -20.78 11.29 -0.71
C LEU A 176 -20.95 9.78 -0.61
N LYS A 177 -20.63 9.08 -1.69
CA LYS A 177 -20.81 7.63 -1.78
C LYS A 177 -19.51 6.96 -1.37
N PRO A 178 -19.53 6.00 -0.42
CA PRO A 178 -18.36 5.19 -0.09
C PRO A 178 -17.80 4.49 -1.32
N LEU A 179 -16.62 3.90 -1.21
CA LEU A 179 -16.11 3.04 -2.27
C LEU A 179 -17.15 1.97 -2.65
N LYS A 180 -17.19 1.63 -3.95
CA LYS A 180 -17.97 0.50 -4.43
C LYS A 180 -17.17 -0.77 -4.13
N GLY A 181 -17.82 -1.76 -3.56
CA GLY A 181 -17.26 -3.07 -3.28
C GLY A 181 -18.11 -3.78 -2.23
N LYS A 182 -17.63 -4.94 -1.81
CA LYS A 182 -18.27 -5.70 -0.73
C LYS A 182 -18.26 -4.95 0.60
N GLU A 183 -19.17 -5.35 1.49
CA GLU A 183 -19.41 -4.70 2.78
C GLU A 183 -18.13 -4.55 3.60
N GLY A 184 -17.32 -5.62 3.71
CA GLY A 184 -16.06 -5.61 4.47
C GLY A 184 -15.05 -4.60 3.93
N LEU A 185 -15.01 -4.36 2.61
CA LEU A 185 -14.13 -3.36 2.00
C LEU A 185 -14.58 -1.92 2.33
N ARG A 186 -15.90 -1.66 2.37
CA ARG A 186 -16.46 -0.38 2.82
C ARG A 186 -16.23 -0.14 4.32
N VAL A 187 -16.22 -1.21 5.11
CA VAL A 187 -15.87 -1.16 6.54
C VAL A 187 -14.40 -0.78 6.71
N LEU A 188 -13.48 -1.33 5.92
CA LEU A 188 -12.06 -0.94 5.94
C LEU A 188 -11.85 0.53 5.58
N GLU A 189 -12.54 1.03 4.55
CA GLU A 189 -12.55 2.47 4.21
C GLU A 189 -12.99 3.32 5.40
N ALA A 190 -14.15 3.00 5.99
CA ALA A 190 -14.69 3.75 7.11
C ALA A 190 -13.79 3.69 8.36
N ALA A 191 -13.21 2.52 8.65
CA ALA A 191 -12.27 2.34 9.76
C ALA A 191 -10.99 3.14 9.56
N PHE A 192 -10.42 3.18 8.36
CA PHE A 192 -9.28 4.03 8.03
C PHE A 192 -9.61 5.52 8.27
N ILE A 193 -10.73 6.01 7.72
CA ILE A 193 -11.12 7.41 7.85
C ILE A 193 -11.32 7.78 9.33
N LYS A 194 -12.05 6.97 10.11
CA LYS A 194 -12.23 7.22 11.55
C LYS A 194 -10.91 7.15 12.31
N ALA A 195 -10.06 6.18 12.00
CA ALA A 195 -8.75 6.08 12.64
C ALA A 195 -7.90 7.33 12.36
N LYS A 196 -7.95 7.88 11.15
CA LYS A 196 -7.18 9.07 10.74
C LYS A 196 -7.76 10.38 11.31
N PHE A 197 -9.07 10.59 11.19
CA PHE A 197 -9.73 11.87 11.44
C PHE A 197 -10.55 11.90 12.75
N GLY A 198 -10.58 10.81 13.51
CA GLY A 198 -11.39 10.64 14.73
C GLY A 198 -12.87 10.37 14.48
N ILE A 199 -13.40 10.85 13.34
CA ILE A 199 -14.77 10.66 12.89
C ILE A 199 -14.81 10.25 11.41
N LEU A 200 -15.94 9.72 10.94
CA LEU A 200 -16.11 9.38 9.54
C LEU A 200 -16.42 10.63 8.70
N ASP A 201 -15.38 11.35 8.29
CA ASP A 201 -15.47 12.52 7.40
C ASP A 201 -14.84 12.23 6.03
N ARG A 202 -15.69 11.83 5.07
CA ARG A 202 -15.29 11.54 3.69
C ARG A 202 -14.80 12.75 2.90
N LEU A 203 -15.17 13.99 3.29
CA LEU A 203 -14.60 15.19 2.66
C LEU A 203 -13.19 15.46 3.15
N ALA A 204 -12.92 15.20 4.43
CA ALA A 204 -11.58 15.32 4.98
C ALA A 204 -10.62 14.27 4.39
N ALA A 205 -11.16 13.13 3.97
CA ALA A 205 -10.41 12.06 3.32
C ALA A 205 -10.05 12.34 1.85
N GLU A 206 -10.47 13.47 1.25
CA GLU A 206 -10.11 13.80 -0.13
C GLU A 206 -8.64 14.22 -0.26
N GLY A 207 -7.89 13.50 -1.10
CA GLY A 207 -6.44 13.65 -1.22
C GLY A 207 -5.67 12.95 -0.10
N GLY A 208 -4.59 12.26 -0.47
CA GLY A 208 -3.77 11.48 0.45
C GLY A 208 -2.78 10.59 -0.29
N SER A 209 -2.08 9.73 0.45
CA SER A 209 -1.12 8.76 -0.07
C SER A 209 -1.51 7.33 0.31
N GLY A 210 -1.24 6.37 -0.56
CA GLY A 210 -1.64 4.97 -0.35
C GLY A 210 -0.83 4.31 0.76
N ASP A 211 0.46 4.64 0.88
CA ASP A 211 1.37 4.25 1.96
C ASP A 211 0.81 4.62 3.34
N GLU A 212 0.25 5.82 3.51
CA GLU A 212 -0.37 6.24 4.77
C GLU A 212 -1.52 5.31 5.17
N VAL A 213 -2.37 4.93 4.21
CA VAL A 213 -3.49 4.01 4.45
C VAL A 213 -2.95 2.65 4.91
N LEU A 214 -1.96 2.13 4.18
CA LEU A 214 -1.34 0.85 4.48
C LEU A 214 -0.70 0.87 5.87
N LEU A 215 0.13 1.87 6.19
CA LEU A 215 0.77 2.02 7.50
C LEU A 215 -0.23 2.23 8.64
N ARG A 216 -1.31 2.98 8.43
CA ARG A 216 -2.36 3.18 9.44
C ARG A 216 -3.10 1.86 9.71
N LEU A 217 -3.39 1.09 8.66
CA LEU A 217 -4.10 -0.18 8.77
C LEU A 217 -3.22 -1.31 9.31
N GLY A 218 -1.96 -1.46 8.91
CA GLY A 218 -1.11 -2.54 9.42
C GLY A 218 -0.25 -2.16 10.63
N GLY A 219 0.05 -0.88 10.84
CA GLY A 219 0.87 -0.46 11.97
C GLY A 219 2.26 -1.10 11.96
N LYS A 220 2.70 -1.64 13.10
CA LYS A 220 4.09 -2.10 13.28
C LYS A 220 4.49 -3.30 12.42
N ILE A 221 3.54 -4.08 11.90
CA ILE A 221 3.82 -5.22 11.02
C ILE A 221 4.20 -4.77 9.61
N PHE A 222 3.91 -3.52 9.23
CA PHE A 222 4.26 -2.97 7.93
C PHE A 222 5.43 -2.01 8.10
N LYS A 223 6.48 -2.24 7.29
CA LYS A 223 7.63 -1.34 7.16
C LYS A 223 7.43 -0.51 5.91
N GLU A 224 7.56 0.80 6.06
CA GLU A 224 7.46 1.72 4.94
C GLU A 224 8.64 1.54 3.98
N TYR A 225 8.34 1.56 2.69
CA TYR A 225 9.29 1.65 1.61
C TYR A 225 8.81 2.74 0.64
N TYR A 226 9.34 3.95 0.80
CA TYR A 226 8.85 5.12 0.07
C TYR A 226 9.93 5.69 -0.85
N LEU A 227 9.60 5.81 -2.14
CA LEU A 227 10.44 6.44 -3.16
C LEU A 227 9.66 7.55 -3.86
N SER A 228 10.20 8.77 -3.90
CA SER A 228 9.55 9.93 -4.53
C SER A 228 10.55 10.86 -5.18
N SER A 229 10.31 11.23 -6.44
CA SER A 229 11.13 12.19 -7.17
C SER A 229 10.97 13.63 -6.64
N VAL A 230 9.88 13.92 -5.92
CA VAL A 230 9.58 15.25 -5.37
C VAL A 230 10.56 15.63 -4.26
N ASN A 231 11.00 14.65 -3.47
CA ASN A 231 11.99 14.87 -2.40
C ASN A 231 13.34 15.34 -2.93
N TYR A 232 13.61 15.14 -4.23
CA TYR A 232 14.87 15.48 -4.87
C TYR A 232 14.78 16.76 -5.72
N ASN A 233 13.59 17.37 -5.88
CA ASN A 233 13.44 18.59 -6.66
C ASN A 233 12.28 19.47 -6.17
N TYR A 234 12.50 20.18 -5.05
CA TYR A 234 11.52 21.11 -4.47
C TYR A 234 11.19 22.32 -5.36
N LYS A 235 12.02 22.61 -6.38
CA LYS A 235 11.94 23.80 -7.25
C LYS A 235 11.31 23.56 -8.61
N LYS A 236 10.97 22.33 -9.00
CA LYS A 236 10.45 22.03 -10.36
C LYS A 236 9.25 21.10 -10.34
N GLU A 237 8.51 21.10 -11.46
CA GLU A 237 7.39 20.20 -11.74
C GLU A 237 7.71 18.77 -11.29
N ARG A 238 6.72 18.04 -10.73
CA ARG A 238 6.89 16.65 -10.28
C ARG A 238 7.44 15.78 -11.42
N LEU A 239 8.75 15.55 -11.43
CA LEU A 239 9.43 14.76 -12.46
C LEU A 239 9.05 13.28 -12.32
N GLY A 240 9.34 12.48 -13.34
CA GLY A 240 9.15 11.03 -13.27
C GLY A 240 10.11 10.39 -12.25
N LEU A 241 9.81 9.18 -11.79
CA LEU A 241 10.73 8.35 -11.01
C LEU A 241 12.03 8.03 -11.78
N ASN A 242 12.04 8.14 -13.11
CA ASN A 242 13.27 8.06 -13.92
C ASN A 242 14.27 9.21 -13.65
N SER A 243 13.87 10.26 -12.93
CA SER A 243 14.76 11.33 -12.50
C SER A 243 15.35 11.15 -11.10
N LEU A 244 15.15 9.98 -10.47
CA LEU A 244 15.78 9.66 -9.19
C LEU A 244 17.31 9.62 -9.35
N PRO A 245 18.07 9.92 -8.29
CA PRO A 245 19.50 9.69 -8.29
C PRO A 245 19.80 8.19 -8.48
N GLU A 246 21.03 7.84 -8.89
CA GLU A 246 21.47 6.46 -9.14
C GLU A 246 21.08 5.50 -8.02
N GLU A 247 21.24 5.92 -6.77
CA GLU A 247 20.83 5.13 -5.60
C GLU A 247 19.31 4.90 -5.55
N GLY A 248 18.49 5.93 -5.76
CA GLY A 248 17.04 5.80 -5.79
C GLY A 248 16.55 4.94 -6.96
N LEU A 249 17.23 4.99 -8.10
CA LEU A 249 16.97 4.09 -9.23
C LEU A 249 17.35 2.65 -8.92
N ALA A 250 18.49 2.40 -8.27
CA ALA A 250 18.90 1.06 -7.84
C ALA A 250 17.86 0.44 -6.91
N TYR A 251 17.38 1.21 -5.93
CA TYR A 251 16.30 0.82 -5.04
C TYR A 251 15.00 0.51 -5.79
N LEU A 252 14.57 1.43 -6.68
CA LEU A 252 13.34 1.26 -7.46
C LEU A 252 13.38 0.02 -8.36
N ASP A 253 14.47 -0.15 -9.12
CA ASP A 253 14.62 -1.28 -10.03
C ASP A 253 14.69 -2.59 -9.25
N HIS A 254 15.47 -2.65 -8.15
CA HIS A 254 15.47 -3.82 -7.26
C HIS A 254 14.07 -4.12 -6.71
N TYR A 255 13.32 -3.12 -6.28
CA TYR A 255 11.96 -3.30 -5.77
C TYR A 255 11.03 -3.89 -6.84
N LEU A 256 11.06 -3.36 -8.07
CA LEU A 256 10.22 -3.87 -9.15
C LEU A 256 10.61 -5.30 -9.56
N GLU A 257 11.91 -5.58 -9.72
CA GLU A 257 12.42 -6.90 -10.11
C GLU A 257 12.14 -7.99 -9.06
N ASN A 258 12.04 -7.60 -7.79
CA ASN A 258 11.83 -8.49 -6.66
C ASN A 258 10.45 -8.32 -6.00
N PHE A 259 9.50 -7.66 -6.66
CA PHE A 259 8.16 -7.46 -6.11
C PHE A 259 7.49 -8.81 -5.83
N ASP A 260 7.02 -8.99 -4.59
CA ASP A 260 6.44 -10.25 -4.14
C ASP A 260 5.16 -10.00 -3.33
N PRO A 261 3.97 -10.37 -3.83
CA PRO A 261 2.70 -10.10 -3.14
C PRO A 261 2.56 -10.82 -1.78
N GLU A 262 3.43 -11.80 -1.49
CA GLU A 262 3.50 -12.42 -0.17
C GLU A 262 3.96 -11.40 0.89
N VAL A 263 4.87 -10.48 0.54
CA VAL A 263 5.48 -9.55 1.49
C VAL A 263 5.35 -8.08 1.11
N ASP A 264 5.02 -7.75 -0.13
CA ASP A 264 4.99 -6.40 -0.66
C ASP A 264 3.57 -5.96 -1.01
N MET A 265 3.24 -4.71 -0.68
CA MET A 265 2.05 -4.03 -1.16
C MET A 265 2.45 -2.64 -1.62
N ALA A 266 2.03 -2.22 -2.82
CA ALA A 266 2.45 -0.94 -3.36
C ALA A 266 1.32 -0.17 -4.05
N THR A 267 1.47 1.15 -3.92
CA THR A 267 0.72 2.15 -4.68
C THR A 267 1.67 3.10 -5.38
N ALA A 268 1.25 3.66 -6.50
CA ALA A 268 2.05 4.58 -7.30
C ALA A 268 1.22 5.79 -7.71
N SER A 269 1.79 6.99 -7.59
CA SER A 269 1.11 8.25 -7.92
C SER A 269 1.62 8.85 -9.23
N THR A 270 0.68 9.21 -10.09
CA THR A 270 0.96 9.88 -11.37
C THR A 270 1.16 11.38 -11.19
N ARG A 271 2.01 11.97 -12.05
CA ARG A 271 2.31 13.40 -12.02
C ARG A 271 1.20 14.24 -12.70
N LYS A 272 1.33 15.57 -12.64
CA LYS A 272 0.40 16.51 -13.29
C LYS A 272 0.32 16.29 -14.81
N LYS A 273 1.47 16.06 -15.44
CA LYS A 273 1.63 15.89 -16.87
C LYS A 273 2.04 14.43 -17.17
N VAL A 274 1.07 13.55 -17.33
CA VAL A 274 1.35 12.17 -17.79
C VAL A 274 1.55 12.15 -19.30
N THR A 275 2.48 11.33 -19.80
CA THR A 275 2.69 11.16 -21.25
C THR A 275 1.69 10.18 -21.84
N LEU A 276 1.25 9.21 -21.03
CA LEU A 276 0.25 8.22 -21.43
C LEU A 276 -1.17 8.73 -21.13
N LYS A 277 -1.95 8.99 -22.18
CA LYS A 277 -3.29 9.63 -22.11
C LYS A 277 -4.35 8.83 -21.32
N PHE A 278 -4.16 7.53 -21.15
CA PHE A 278 -5.08 6.69 -20.38
C PHE A 278 -4.81 6.73 -18.87
N LEU A 279 -3.70 7.34 -18.45
CA LEU A 279 -3.43 7.63 -17.05
C LEU A 279 -4.12 8.93 -16.65
N ALA A 280 -4.70 8.96 -15.47
CA ALA A 280 -5.26 10.17 -14.89
C ALA A 280 -4.17 10.92 -14.14
N PRO A 281 -4.07 12.25 -14.25
CA PRO A 281 -3.08 13.03 -13.50
C PRO A 281 -3.44 13.10 -12.02
N TYR A 282 -2.43 13.18 -11.14
CA TYR A 282 -2.59 13.22 -9.68
C TYR A 282 -3.45 12.07 -9.11
N HIS A 283 -3.35 10.92 -9.75
CA HIS A 283 -4.12 9.74 -9.43
C HIS A 283 -3.23 8.62 -8.91
N VAL A 284 -3.74 7.88 -7.92
CA VAL A 284 -3.02 6.78 -7.29
C VAL A 284 -3.49 5.46 -7.89
N TYR A 285 -2.55 4.60 -8.24
CA TYR A 285 -2.77 3.26 -8.77
C TYR A 285 -2.19 2.22 -7.80
N SER A 286 -2.73 1.01 -7.78
CA SER A 286 -2.11 -0.11 -7.07
C SER A 286 -1.23 -0.92 -8.02
N ILE A 287 -0.07 -1.37 -7.56
CA ILE A 287 0.72 -2.40 -8.24
C ILE A 287 0.11 -3.75 -7.88
N SER A 288 -0.39 -4.47 -8.89
CA SER A 288 -1.07 -5.75 -8.69
C SER A 288 -0.22 -6.96 -9.04
N ASN A 289 0.79 -6.78 -9.90
CA ASN A 289 1.75 -7.81 -10.26
C ASN A 289 2.97 -7.16 -10.94
N VAL A 290 4.11 -7.84 -10.91
CA VAL A 290 5.27 -7.51 -11.74
C VAL A 290 5.74 -8.76 -12.47
N ASP A 291 5.87 -8.66 -13.80
CA ASP A 291 6.51 -9.67 -14.64
C ASP A 291 7.96 -9.23 -14.87
N ARG A 292 8.87 -9.75 -14.05
CA ARG A 292 10.30 -9.39 -14.05
C ARG A 292 11.02 -9.80 -15.34
N GLU A 293 10.59 -10.90 -15.96
CA GLU A 293 11.21 -11.39 -17.20
C GLU A 293 10.89 -10.46 -18.37
N LYS A 294 9.66 -9.93 -18.40
CA LYS A 294 9.23 -8.96 -19.41
C LYS A 294 9.52 -7.51 -19.03
N GLY A 295 9.95 -7.23 -17.81
CA GLY A 295 10.09 -5.87 -17.28
C GLY A 295 8.77 -5.09 -17.31
N VAL A 296 7.65 -5.75 -16.92
CA VAL A 296 6.30 -5.18 -16.99
C VAL A 296 5.65 -5.09 -15.61
N VAL A 297 5.18 -3.91 -15.25
CA VAL A 297 4.34 -3.66 -14.07
C VAL A 297 2.86 -3.72 -14.48
N THR A 298 2.07 -4.49 -13.75
CA THR A 298 0.60 -4.49 -13.87
C THR A 298 0.01 -3.60 -12.77
N LEU A 299 -0.82 -2.65 -13.18
CA LEU A 299 -1.46 -1.68 -12.32
C LEU A 299 -2.98 -1.86 -12.31
N ALA A 300 -3.61 -1.56 -11.18
CA ALA A 300 -5.06 -1.40 -11.07
C ALA A 300 -5.41 0.08 -10.87
N ASN A 301 -6.30 0.57 -11.74
CA ASN A 301 -6.88 1.91 -11.60
C ASN A 301 -8.03 1.86 -10.57
N PRO A 302 -8.03 2.65 -9.49
CA PRO A 302 -9.12 2.64 -8.52
C PRO A 302 -10.47 3.08 -9.10
N TRP A 303 -10.54 3.71 -10.28
CA TRP A 303 -11.82 3.94 -10.96
C TRP A 303 -12.43 2.67 -11.57
N ASN A 304 -11.60 1.65 -11.83
CA ASN A 304 -12.04 0.33 -12.27
C ASN A 304 -10.90 -0.69 -12.15
N THR A 305 -10.85 -1.40 -11.02
CA THR A 305 -9.81 -2.40 -10.72
C THR A 305 -9.92 -3.68 -11.56
N SER A 306 -11.08 -3.93 -12.19
CA SER A 306 -11.27 -5.09 -13.09
C SER A 306 -10.50 -4.99 -14.42
N LYS A 307 -9.98 -3.81 -14.76
CA LYS A 307 -9.24 -3.55 -16.00
C LYS A 307 -7.77 -3.28 -15.69
N PRO A 308 -6.90 -4.32 -15.69
CA PRO A 308 -5.48 -4.13 -15.42
C PRO A 308 -4.83 -3.30 -16.54
N ILE A 309 -3.87 -2.47 -16.16
CA ILE A 309 -3.03 -1.67 -17.06
C ILE A 309 -1.62 -2.26 -17.00
N LYS A 310 -1.02 -2.57 -18.15
CA LYS A 310 0.35 -3.07 -18.22
C LYS A 310 1.27 -1.98 -18.75
N LEU A 311 2.38 -1.72 -18.05
CA LEU A 311 3.41 -0.77 -18.44
C LEU A 311 4.78 -1.43 -18.40
N THR A 312 5.68 -1.07 -19.29
CA THR A 312 7.10 -1.40 -19.11
C THR A 312 7.67 -0.63 -17.91
N PHE A 313 8.81 -1.07 -17.38
CA PHE A 313 9.50 -0.36 -16.29
C PHE A 313 9.79 1.10 -16.66
N ASP A 314 10.20 1.38 -17.89
CA ASP A 314 10.48 2.75 -18.32
C ASP A 314 9.22 3.61 -18.41
N GLN A 315 8.12 3.07 -18.98
CA GLN A 315 6.83 3.75 -19.01
C GLN A 315 6.33 4.06 -17.60
N PHE A 316 6.50 3.13 -16.66
CA PHE A 316 6.17 3.33 -15.25
C PHE A 316 7.05 4.45 -14.65
N LYS A 317 8.38 4.36 -14.79
CA LYS A 317 9.33 5.33 -14.25
C LYS A 317 9.10 6.74 -14.81
N GLU A 318 8.68 6.87 -16.06
CA GLU A 318 8.42 8.16 -16.69
C GLU A 318 7.12 8.84 -16.20
N ASN A 319 6.05 8.06 -15.99
CA ASN A 319 4.71 8.59 -15.75
C ASN A 319 4.34 8.77 -14.27
N PHE A 320 5.03 8.05 -13.39
CA PHE A 320 4.81 8.08 -11.94
C PHE A 320 5.90 8.93 -11.29
N PHE A 321 5.54 9.73 -10.27
CA PHE A 321 6.51 10.55 -9.51
C PHE A 321 6.79 9.97 -8.13
N CYS A 322 5.99 9.00 -7.68
CA CYS A 322 6.05 8.44 -6.34
C CYS A 322 5.60 6.98 -6.36
N LEU A 323 6.34 6.16 -5.62
CA LEU A 323 6.01 4.79 -5.24
C LEU A 323 5.91 4.77 -3.71
N GLY A 324 4.70 4.57 -3.20
CA GLY A 324 4.43 4.30 -1.80
C GLY A 324 4.24 2.81 -1.62
N ALA A 325 5.26 2.11 -1.15
CA ALA A 325 5.22 0.69 -0.88
C ALA A 325 5.36 0.41 0.61
N ILE A 326 4.86 -0.75 1.01
CA ILE A 326 5.12 -1.33 2.32
C ILE A 326 5.64 -2.75 2.13
N ARG A 327 6.46 -3.16 3.09
CA ARG A 327 6.88 -4.55 3.23
C ARG A 327 6.39 -5.10 4.56
N ILE A 328 5.84 -6.29 4.54
CA ILE A 328 5.44 -7.02 5.74
C ILE A 328 6.71 -7.47 6.47
N ASP A 329 6.79 -7.13 7.75
CA ASP A 329 7.81 -7.64 8.67
C ASP A 329 7.42 -9.05 9.11
N SER A 330 7.94 -10.07 8.41
CA SER A 330 7.59 -11.47 8.63
C SER A 330 7.84 -11.96 10.06
N LEU A 331 8.85 -11.41 10.76
CA LEU A 331 9.10 -11.72 12.17
C LEU A 331 7.96 -11.23 13.07
N LYS A 332 7.53 -9.98 12.88
CA LYS A 332 6.40 -9.41 13.64
C LYS A 332 5.08 -10.08 13.25
N LEU A 333 4.92 -10.44 11.98
CA LEU A 333 3.77 -11.20 11.51
C LEU A 333 3.68 -12.56 12.22
N LEU A 334 4.79 -13.30 12.31
CA LEU A 334 4.87 -14.57 13.06
C LEU A 334 4.54 -14.39 14.54
N GLN A 335 5.02 -13.31 15.17
CA GLN A 335 4.65 -12.98 16.54
C GLN A 335 3.13 -12.79 16.68
N SER A 336 2.49 -12.04 15.78
CA SER A 336 1.03 -11.88 15.75
C SER A 336 0.30 -13.22 15.50
N MET A 337 0.81 -14.08 14.62
CA MET A 337 0.23 -15.40 14.34
C MET A 337 0.24 -16.32 15.56
N ASN A 338 1.33 -16.35 16.32
CA ASN A 338 1.43 -17.14 17.55
C ASN A 338 0.42 -16.71 18.62
N LYS A 339 -0.04 -15.46 18.55
CA LYS A 339 -1.06 -14.92 19.46
C LYS A 339 -2.47 -15.33 19.04
N ILE A 340 -2.74 -15.31 17.73
CA ILE A 340 -4.00 -15.81 17.15
C ILE A 340 -4.21 -17.30 17.46
N GLU A 341 -3.14 -18.09 17.54
CA GLU A 341 -3.22 -19.51 17.92
C GLU A 341 -3.58 -19.72 19.39
N LYS A 342 -3.23 -18.77 20.27
CA LYS A 342 -3.35 -18.90 21.73
C LYS A 342 -4.60 -18.22 22.33
N SER A 343 -5.14 -17.21 21.65
CA SER A 343 -6.32 -16.43 22.09
C SER A 343 -7.58 -17.27 22.03
#